data_AF-A0A2V7BKQ0-F1
#
_entry.id   AF-A0A2V7BKQ0-F1
#
_cell.length_a   1.000
_cell.length_b   1.000
_cell.length_c   1.000
_cell.angle_alpha   90.00
_cell.angle_beta   90.00
_cell.angle_gamma   90.00
#
_symmetry.space_group_name_H-M   'P 1'
#
loop_
_entity.id
_entity.type
_entity.pdbx_description
1 polymer ?
#
loop_
_entity_poly.entity_id
_entity_poly.type
_entity_poly.pdbx_seq_one_letter_code
_entity_poly.pdbx_strand_id
1 'polypeptide(L)' 'MRHRALLGAGLLYAALAVVGQRALLPGLGDHVYFQAIPGNDCLLHAWTLAWDQHALVTRPCRLLDANIFYPHTRTLLYS' A
#
# COMPACT_ATOMS: atom_id res chain seq x y z
N MET A 1 -4.55 14.28 27.53
CA MET A 1 -3.91 12.97 27.80
C MET A 1 -4.13 11.98 26.64
N ARG A 2 -5.38 11.57 26.33
CA ARG A 2 -5.70 10.57 25.27
C ARG A 2 -5.13 10.89 23.89
N HIS A 3 -5.27 12.14 23.41
CA HIS A 3 -4.75 12.56 22.10
C HIS A 3 -3.22 12.42 21.98
N ARG A 4 -2.46 12.75 23.03
CA ARG A 4 -1.00 12.60 23.06
C ARG A 4 -0.57 11.14 23.00
N ALA A 5 -1.29 10.27 23.70
CA ALA A 5 -1.04 8.83 23.66
C ALA A 5 -1.33 8.25 22.27
N LEU A 6 -2.42 8.67 21.62
CA LEU A 6 -2.76 8.25 20.25
C LEU A 6 -1.73 8.72 19.22
N LEU A 7 -1.27 9.97 19.33
CA LEU A 7 -0.20 10.48 18.47
C LEU A 7 1.09 9.68 18.66
N GLY A 8 1.47 9.40 19.91
CA GLY A 8 2.64 8.58 20.21
C GLY A 8 2.54 7.17 19.64
N ALA A 9 1.39 6.52 19.79
CA ALA A 9 1.14 5.20 19.22
C ALA A 9 1.18 5.21 17.68
N GLY A 10 0.60 6.23 17.04
CA GLY A 10 0.63 6.38 15.58
C GLY A 10 2.05 6.58 15.05
N LEU A 11 2.85 7.42 15.72
CA LEU A 11 4.26 7.62 15.35
C LEU A 11 5.08 6.34 15.54
N LEU A 12 4.86 5.61 16.65
CA LEU A 12 5.52 4.33 16.88
C LEU A 12 5.17 3.31 15.80
N TYR A 13 3.89 3.20 15.44
CA TYR A 13 3.43 2.31 14.37
C TYR A 13 4.09 2.65 13.03
N ALA A 14 4.09 3.94 12.65
CA ALA A 14 4.74 4.38 11.42
C ALA A 14 6.24 4.09 11.41
N ALA A 15 6.93 4.32 12.53
CA ALA A 15 8.35 4.01 12.67
C ALA A 15 8.64 2.51 12.54
N LEU A 16 7.85 1.67 13.21
CA LEU A 16 7.99 0.21 13.12
C LEU A 16 7.72 -0.30 11.71
N ALA A 17 6.74 0.27 11.00
CA ALA A 17 6.48 -0.08 9.60
C ALA A 17 7.70 0.21 8.71
N VAL A 18 8.24 1.43 8.78
CA VAL A 18 9.44 1.83 8.01
C VAL A 18 10.65 0.93 8.34
N VAL A 19 10.87 0.64 9.62
CA VAL A 19 11.98 -0.24 10.04
C VAL A 19 11.79 -1.68 9.54
N GLY A 20 10.56 -2.19 9.59
CA GLY A 20 10.22 -3.52 9.09
C GLY A 20 10.41 -3.64 7.56
N GLN A 21 10.22 -2.53 6.84
CA GLN A 21 10.31 -2.47 5.38
C GLN A 21 11.65 -1.91 4.88
N ARG A 22 12.66 -1.77 5.75
CA ARG A 22 13.94 -1.12 5.44
C ARG A 22 14.66 -1.66 4.19
N ALA A 23 14.47 -2.95 3.89
CA ALA A 23 15.09 -3.59 2.73
C ALA A 23 14.51 -3.11 1.39
N LEU A 24 13.30 -2.55 1.40
CA LEU A 24 12.59 -2.04 0.23
C LEU A 24 12.92 -0.57 -0.07
N LEU A 25 13.45 0.16 0.92
CA LEU A 25 13.71 1.61 0.80
C LEU A 25 14.66 1.99 -0.35
N PRO A 26 15.77 1.26 -0.61
CA PRO A 26 16.72 1.66 -1.65
C PRO A 26 16.16 1.61 -3.08
N GLY A 27 15.10 0.83 -3.32
CA GLY A 27 14.52 0.61 -4.66
C GLY A 27 13.04 0.96 -4.76
N LEU A 28 12.52 1.79 -3.85
CA LEU A 28 11.08 2.04 -3.70
C LEU A 28 10.40 2.58 -4.97
N GLY A 29 11.16 3.27 -5.84
CA GLY A 29 10.62 3.94 -7.03
C GLY A 29 10.95 3.27 -8.36
N ASP A 30 11.85 2.30 -8.39
CA ASP A 30 12.44 1.77 -9.61
C ASP A 30 12.63 0.25 -9.61
N HIS A 31 12.42 -0.43 -8.48
CA HIS A 31 12.55 -1.87 -8.35
C HIS A 31 11.29 -2.53 -7.80
N VAL A 32 10.88 -3.62 -8.45
CA VAL A 32 9.94 -4.58 -7.89
C VAL A 32 10.74 -5.71 -7.24
N TYR A 33 10.62 -5.84 -5.92
CA TYR A 33 11.30 -6.90 -5.18
C TYR A 33 10.51 -8.21 -5.31
N PHE A 34 11.09 -9.18 -6.01
CA PHE A 34 10.53 -10.54 -6.05
C PHE A 34 10.84 -11.25 -4.73
N GLN A 35 9.80 -11.70 -4.02
CA GLN A 35 9.95 -12.64 -2.90
C GLN A 35 9.49 -14.02 -3.36
N ALA A 36 10.36 -15.01 -3.22
CA ALA A 36 10.09 -16.41 -3.56
C ALA A 36 9.21 -17.11 -2.50
N ILE A 37 8.10 -16.47 -2.13
CA ILE A 37 7.11 -17.00 -1.20
C ILE A 37 5.96 -17.57 -2.05
N PRO A 38 5.50 -18.81 -1.79
CA PRO A 38 4.36 -19.37 -2.51
C PRO A 38 3.14 -18.44 -2.46
N GLY A 39 2.57 -18.14 -3.63
CA GLY A 39 1.41 -17.24 -3.75
C GLY A 39 1.71 -15.74 -3.71
N ASN A 40 2.99 -15.32 -3.60
CA ASN A 40 3.34 -13.91 -3.71
C ASN A 40 3.21 -13.42 -5.15
N ASP A 41 2.44 -12.34 -5.34
CA ASP A 41 2.36 -11.60 -6.59
C ASP A 41 2.90 -10.18 -6.37
N CYS A 42 4.21 -10.03 -6.58
CA CYS A 42 4.88 -8.75 -6.42
C CYS A 42 4.41 -7.70 -7.45
N LEU A 43 3.91 -8.12 -8.61
CA LEU A 43 3.41 -7.19 -9.62
C LEU A 43 2.03 -6.65 -9.23
N LEU A 44 1.16 -7.50 -8.68
CA LEU A 44 -0.11 -7.06 -8.09
C LEU A 44 0.13 -6.04 -6.97
N HIS A 45 1.08 -6.29 -6.06
CA HIS A 45 1.40 -5.33 -5.00
C HIS A 45 1.95 -4.00 -5.54
N ALA A 46 2.85 -4.03 -6.52
CA ALA A 46 3.37 -2.81 -7.15
C ALA A 46 2.25 -2.03 -7.86
N TRP A 47 1.36 -2.75 -8.54
CA TRP A 47 0.20 -2.16 -9.19
C TRP A 47 -0.77 -1.52 -8.18
N THR A 48 -1.06 -2.18 -7.05
CA THR A 48 -1.95 -1.63 -6.02
C THR A 48 -1.39 -0.34 -5.43
N LEU A 49 -0.08 -0.28 -5.15
CA LEU A 49 0.56 0.95 -4.67
C LEU A 49 0.47 2.10 -5.69
N ALA A 50 0.70 1.79 -6.97
CA ALA A 50 0.57 2.77 -8.05
C ALA A 50 -0.89 3.25 -8.21
N TRP A 51 -1.85 2.35 -8.07
CA TRP A 51 -3.27 2.67 -8.08
C TRP A 51 -3.65 3.57 -6.91
N ASP A 52 -3.23 3.24 -5.69
CA ASP A 52 -3.50 4.03 -4.49
C ASP A 52 -2.98 5.47 -4.66
N GLN A 53 -1.73 5.62 -5.13
CA GLN A 53 -1.17 6.94 -5.43
C GLN A 53 -2.00 7.69 -6.49
N HIS A 54 -2.35 7.02 -7.59
CA HIS A 54 -3.16 7.62 -8.66
C HIS A 54 -4.54 8.06 -8.16
N ALA A 55 -5.24 7.21 -7.43
CA ALA A 55 -6.60 7.46 -6.97
C ALA A 55 -6.65 8.49 -5.85
N LEU A 56 -5.69 8.49 -4.91
CA LEU A 56 -5.59 9.52 -3.87
C LEU A 56 -5.41 10.92 -4.47
N VAL A 57 -4.67 11.03 -5.58
CA VAL A 57 -4.43 12.31 -6.26
C VAL A 57 -5.61 12.72 -7.17
N THR A 58 -6.19 11.77 -7.90
CA THR A 58 -7.18 12.08 -8.94
C THR A 58 -8.63 11.98 -8.49
N ARG A 59 -8.97 10.98 -7.66
CA ARG A 59 -10.35 10.65 -7.22
C ARG A 59 -10.37 9.94 -5.85
N PRO A 60 -10.03 10.62 -4.74
CA PRO A 60 -9.84 9.97 -3.43
C PRO A 60 -11.10 9.24 -2.91
N CYS A 61 -12.29 9.75 -3.22
CA CYS A 61 -13.56 9.09 -2.84
C CYS A 61 -13.87 7.81 -3.64
N ARG A 62 -13.07 7.50 -4.66
CA ARG A 62 -13.21 6.34 -5.55
C ARG A 62 -12.00 5.41 -5.48
N LEU A 63 -11.24 5.45 -4.38
CA LEU A 63 -10.04 4.63 -4.17
C LEU A 63 -10.29 3.14 -4.45
N LEU A 64 -11.45 2.62 -4.06
CA LEU A 64 -11.81 1.21 -4.22
C LEU A 64 -12.26 0.83 -5.64
N ASP A 65 -12.51 1.80 -6.53
CA ASP A 65 -13.02 1.56 -7.88
C ASP A 65 -11.87 1.32 -8.88
N ALA A 66 -11.08 0.30 -8.58
CA ALA A 66 -9.87 -0.09 -9.31
C ALA A 66 -10.17 -0.77 -10.65
N ASN A 67 -9.35 -0.52 -11.67
CA ASN A 67 -9.60 -1.02 -13.03
C ASN A 67 -9.05 -2.43 -13.32
N ILE A 68 -8.36 -3.06 -12.37
CA ILE A 68 -7.70 -4.36 -12.58
C ILE A 68 -8.65 -5.48 -13.02
N PHE A 69 -9.93 -5.41 -12.64
CA PHE A 69 -10.96 -6.36 -13.06
C PHE A 69 -12.18 -5.67 -13.66
N TYR A 70 -11.97 -4.58 -14.40
CA TYR A 70 -13.06 -3.89 -15.10
C TYR A 70 -13.95 -4.91 -15.87
N PRO A 71 -15.30 -4.82 -15.79
CA PRO A 71 -16.09 -3.72 -15.20
C PRO A 71 -16.44 -3.90 -13.71
N HIS A 72 -15.88 -4.87 -13.01
CA HIS A 72 -16.19 -5.09 -11.59
C HIS A 72 -15.56 -3.99 -10.72
N THR A 73 -16.36 -3.44 -9.81
CA THR A 73 -15.95 -2.37 -8.89
C THR A 73 -15.63 -2.92 -7.50
N ARG A 74 -14.89 -2.16 -6.68
CA ARG A 74 -14.54 -2.53 -5.30
C ARG A 74 -13.75 -3.83 -5.15
N THR A 75 -13.02 -4.20 -6.20
CA THR A 75 -12.27 -5.46 -6.22
C THR A 75 -11.13 -5.51 -5.21
N LEU A 76 -10.61 -4.35 -4.83
CA LEU A 76 -9.61 -4.20 -3.77
C LEU A 76 -10.12 -4.64 -2.38
N LEU A 77 -11.43 -4.82 -2.17
CA LEU A 77 -11.96 -5.32 -0.90
C LEU A 77 -11.78 -6.83 -0.70
N TYR A 78 -11.44 -7.57 -1.76
CA TYR A 78 -11.35 -9.03 -1.75
C TYR A 78 -10.13 -9.58 -2.52
N SER A 79 -9.15 -8.71 -2.82
CA SER A 79 -7.88 -9.06 -3.47
C SER A 79 -6.72 -9.04 -2.49
#